data_AF-A0AA36IFT0-F1
#
_entry.id   AF-A0AA36IFT0-F1
#
_cell.length_a   1.000
_cell.length_b   1.000
_cell.length_c   1.000
_cell.angle_alpha   90.00
_cell.angle_beta   90.00
_cell.angle_gamma   90.00
#
_symmetry.space_group_name_H-M   'P 1'
#
loop_
_entity.id
_entity.type
_entity.pdbx_description
1 polymer ?
#
loop_
_entity_poly.entity_id
_entity_poly.type
_entity_poly.pdbx_seq_one_letter_code
_entity_poly.pdbx_strand_id
1 'polypeptide(L)'
;MFKRHTIFQRTLVRAPMRLDVLPVFQCLFLPWLYFCGIYALLSCELHFYRATLTYTLVALAALLLAALGWMSLRSAKSFQEPSWFSFLFVTMAVAWLLGVVFGNLNFAATTQPYCQYANLDILPEVSPSWTGEEVMSSGRAFFGKTSVLDIRRSMAFKNIETYCVAPISSGAFGAVLPLENYDFWAVGLNCCSLNTADFRCGEYDNPNAHSGLRVLDDEQRSFFRLAVEQAEAAYSLKAKHPVFFYWVQDATAEMDSFRNDGYKYYLIGVLSHFAWQMLCVLLAVAAFSKG
;
A
#
# COMPACT_ATOMS: atom_id res chain seq x y z
N MET A 1 -60.30 -39.03 48.54
CA MET A 1 -59.03 -39.68 48.15
C MET A 1 -58.70 -39.24 46.72
N PHE A 2 -57.60 -38.47 46.54
CA PHE A 2 -56.84 -38.18 45.30
C PHE A 2 -57.55 -37.48 44.11
N LYS A 3 -56.98 -36.52 43.37
CA LYS A 3 -55.80 -35.64 43.49
C LYS A 3 -56.01 -34.57 42.39
N ARG A 4 -56.03 -33.27 42.71
CA ARG A 4 -56.05 -32.17 41.72
C ARG A 4 -54.73 -32.16 40.95
N HIS A 5 -54.76 -32.31 39.63
CA HIS A 5 -53.62 -32.02 38.76
C HIS A 5 -53.57 -30.52 38.48
N THR A 6 -52.74 -29.80 39.25
CA THR A 6 -52.33 -28.43 38.93
C THR A 6 -51.18 -28.49 37.92
N ILE A 7 -51.47 -28.12 36.67
CA ILE A 7 -50.49 -27.87 35.62
C ILE A 7 -49.78 -26.55 35.98
N PHE A 8 -48.56 -26.64 36.48
CA PHE A 8 -47.71 -25.50 36.78
C PHE A 8 -47.07 -25.01 35.47
N GLN A 9 -47.73 -24.09 34.77
CA GLN A 9 -47.09 -23.31 33.70
C GLN A 9 -46.00 -22.44 34.35
N ARG A 10 -44.73 -22.85 34.23
CA ARG A 10 -43.60 -21.94 34.42
C ARG A 10 -43.56 -20.99 33.22
N THR A 11 -44.29 -19.88 33.30
CA THR A 11 -43.97 -18.69 32.53
C THR A 11 -42.60 -18.21 33.00
N LEU A 12 -41.56 -18.48 32.20
CA LEU A 12 -40.28 -17.80 32.32
C LEU A 12 -40.52 -16.33 31.98
N VAL A 13 -40.85 -15.53 32.99
CA VAL A 13 -40.81 -14.07 32.88
C VAL A 13 -39.35 -13.72 32.66
N ARG A 14 -38.96 -13.43 31.42
CA ARG A 14 -37.65 -12.84 31.09
C ARG A 14 -37.55 -11.55 31.88
N ALA A 15 -36.64 -11.50 32.84
CA ALA A 15 -36.32 -10.25 33.53
C ALA A 15 -35.79 -9.25 32.49
N PRO A 16 -36.18 -7.97 32.55
CA PRO A 16 -35.63 -6.97 31.65
C PRO A 16 -34.11 -6.95 31.81
N MET A 17 -33.40 -7.24 30.72
CA MET A 17 -31.96 -7.29 30.68
C MET A 17 -31.43 -5.89 31.04
N ARG A 18 -30.83 -5.74 32.22
CA ARG A 18 -30.19 -4.48 32.60
C ARG A 18 -29.05 -4.26 31.61
N LEU A 19 -29.13 -3.17 30.86
CA LEU A 19 -28.10 -2.83 29.89
C LEU A 19 -26.86 -2.35 30.66
N ASP A 20 -25.97 -3.28 30.97
CA ASP A 20 -24.70 -2.94 31.59
C ASP A 20 -23.85 -2.18 30.56
N VAL A 21 -23.50 -0.95 30.91
CA VAL A 21 -22.77 -0.02 30.04
C VAL A 21 -21.35 -0.52 29.71
N LEU A 22 -20.76 -1.31 30.62
CA LEU A 22 -19.39 -1.81 30.51
C LEU A 22 -19.19 -2.79 29.32
N PRO A 23 -20.01 -3.84 29.12
CA PRO A 23 -19.95 -4.69 27.92
C PRO A 23 -20.07 -3.94 26.60
N VAL A 24 -20.90 -2.89 26.55
CA VAL A 24 -21.09 -2.07 25.34
C VAL A 24 -19.80 -1.36 24.98
N PHE A 25 -19.14 -0.74 25.96
CA PHE A 25 -17.84 -0.09 25.75
C PHE A 25 -16.74 -1.09 25.35
N GLN A 26 -16.72 -2.28 25.97
CA GLN A 26 -15.78 -3.34 25.60
C GLN A 26 -15.97 -3.79 24.15
N CYS A 27 -17.22 -3.99 23.72
CA CYS A 27 -17.53 -4.39 22.35
C CYS A 27 -17.28 -3.26 21.34
N LEU A 28 -17.26 -2.00 21.74
CA LEU A 28 -16.91 -0.90 20.85
C LEU A 28 -15.39 -0.73 20.71
N PHE A 29 -14.68 -0.62 21.83
CA PHE A 29 -13.28 -0.22 21.82
C PHE A 29 -12.30 -1.38 21.63
N LEU A 30 -12.58 -2.59 22.13
CA LEU A 30 -11.63 -3.70 22.00
C LEU A 30 -11.45 -4.12 20.53
N PRO A 31 -12.50 -4.36 19.72
CA PRO A 31 -12.33 -4.72 18.31
C PRO A 31 -11.67 -3.59 17.51
N TRP A 32 -11.99 -2.34 17.83
CA TRP A 32 -11.37 -1.19 17.18
C TRP A 32 -9.88 -1.07 17.49
N LEU A 33 -9.49 -1.09 18.77
CA LEU A 33 -8.07 -1.04 19.15
C LEU A 33 -7.28 -2.23 18.61
N TYR A 34 -7.91 -3.41 18.58
CA TYR A 34 -7.31 -4.61 18.03
C TYR A 34 -7.09 -4.49 16.52
N PHE A 35 -8.08 -3.99 15.77
CA PHE A 35 -7.93 -3.64 14.36
C PHE A 35 -6.79 -2.63 14.15
N CYS A 36 -6.76 -1.53 14.90
CA CYS A 36 -5.70 -0.52 14.82
C CYS A 36 -4.32 -1.13 15.04
N GLY A 37 -4.17 -2.00 16.04
CA GLY A 37 -2.91 -2.68 16.35
C GLY A 37 -2.43 -3.59 15.22
N ILE A 38 -3.29 -4.47 14.71
CA ILE A 38 -2.93 -5.38 13.60
C ILE A 38 -2.65 -4.60 12.32
N TYR A 39 -3.49 -3.61 12.01
CA TYR A 39 -3.32 -2.79 10.83
C TYR A 39 -2.00 -2.00 10.89
N ALA A 40 -1.70 -1.36 12.03
CA ALA A 40 -0.44 -0.66 12.21
C ALA A 40 0.76 -1.61 12.10
N LEU A 41 0.73 -2.78 12.74
CA LEU A 41 1.84 -3.74 12.70
C LEU A 41 2.20 -4.17 11.27
N LEU A 42 1.20 -4.46 10.44
CA LEU A 42 1.41 -4.89 9.06
C LEU A 42 1.70 -3.74 8.10
N SER A 43 1.18 -2.54 8.38
CA SER A 43 1.39 -1.34 7.58
C SER A 43 2.72 -0.63 7.86
N CYS A 44 3.34 -0.86 9.02
CA CYS A 44 4.55 -0.20 9.46
C CYS A 44 5.82 -0.71 8.76
N GLU A 45 6.88 0.11 8.78
CA GLU A 45 8.22 -0.22 8.26
C GLU A 45 8.84 -1.46 8.92
N LEU A 46 8.40 -1.82 10.13
CA LEU A 46 8.83 -3.04 10.82
C LEU A 46 8.58 -4.30 9.98
N HIS A 47 7.47 -4.34 9.22
CA HIS A 47 7.16 -5.44 8.32
C HIS A 47 8.22 -5.60 7.22
N PHE A 48 8.77 -4.50 6.70
CA PHE A 48 9.83 -4.53 5.70
C PHE A 48 11.15 -5.06 6.27
N TYR A 49 11.62 -4.50 7.40
CA TYR A 49 12.93 -4.87 7.95
C TYR A 49 12.94 -6.20 8.71
N ARG A 50 11.82 -6.56 9.36
CA ARG A 50 11.73 -7.74 10.23
C ARG A 50 10.39 -8.45 10.05
N ALA A 51 10.10 -8.89 8.83
CA ALA A 51 8.88 -9.61 8.48
C ALA A 51 8.54 -10.75 9.48
N THR A 52 9.54 -11.54 9.88
CA THR A 52 9.36 -12.64 10.84
C THR A 52 8.80 -12.17 12.18
N LEU A 53 9.26 -11.03 12.72
CA LEU A 53 8.71 -10.49 13.97
C LEU A 53 7.28 -9.98 13.80
N THR A 54 6.97 -9.34 12.68
CA THR A 54 5.61 -8.86 12.43
C THR A 54 4.64 -10.03 12.33
N TYR A 55 4.97 -11.08 11.58
CA TYR A 55 4.10 -12.25 11.47
C TYR A 55 3.99 -13.04 12.78
N THR A 56 5.04 -13.13 13.60
CA THR A 56 4.92 -13.75 14.92
C THR A 56 4.01 -12.96 15.85
N LEU A 57 4.06 -11.62 15.84
CA LEU A 57 3.15 -10.78 16.61
C LEU A 57 1.69 -10.92 16.13
N VAL A 58 1.45 -10.95 14.83
CA VAL A 58 0.11 -11.19 14.25
C VAL A 58 -0.41 -12.59 14.60
N ALA A 59 0.46 -13.60 14.60
CA ALA A 59 0.11 -14.97 15.00
C ALA A 59 -0.20 -15.06 16.50
N LEU A 60 0.57 -14.39 17.36
CA LEU A 60 0.28 -14.29 18.80
C LEU A 60 -1.06 -13.61 19.05
N ALA A 61 -1.37 -12.55 18.31
CA ALA A 61 -2.66 -11.90 18.38
C ALA A 61 -3.80 -12.85 17.95
N ALA A 62 -3.60 -13.65 16.91
CA ALA A 62 -4.57 -14.67 16.49
C ALA A 62 -4.76 -15.78 17.56
N LEU A 63 -3.71 -16.16 18.28
CA LEU A 63 -3.82 -17.09 19.41
C LEU A 63 -4.65 -16.52 20.56
N LEU A 64 -4.51 -15.22 20.85
CA LEU A 64 -5.37 -14.54 21.84
C LEU A 64 -6.83 -14.55 21.40
N LEU A 65 -7.11 -14.31 20.11
CA LEU A 65 -8.45 -14.42 19.55
C LEU A 65 -9.00 -15.85 19.66
N ALA A 66 -8.18 -16.86 19.39
CA ALA A 66 -8.58 -18.26 19.53
C ALA A 66 -8.89 -18.64 20.99
N ALA A 67 -8.11 -18.13 21.95
CA ALA A 67 -8.38 -18.31 23.38
C ALA A 67 -9.72 -17.66 23.79
N LEU A 68 -10.01 -16.44 23.30
CA LEU A 68 -11.30 -15.78 23.49
C LEU A 68 -12.46 -16.58 22.89
N GLY A 69 -12.27 -17.14 21.69
CA GLY A 69 -13.24 -18.02 21.04
C GLY A 69 -13.50 -19.30 21.84
N TRP A 70 -12.45 -19.93 22.37
CA TRP A 70 -12.57 -21.10 23.22
C TRP A 70 -13.36 -20.80 24.50
N MET A 71 -13.07 -19.67 25.16
CA MET A 71 -13.80 -19.23 26.35
C MET A 71 -15.28 -18.94 26.02
N SER A 72 -15.54 -18.32 24.87
CA SER A 72 -16.91 -18.07 24.38
C SER A 72 -17.69 -19.38 24.19
N LEU A 73 -17.09 -20.38 23.54
CA LEU A 73 -17.73 -21.70 23.32
C LEU A 73 -17.99 -22.45 24.63
N ARG A 74 -17.09 -22.36 25.61
CA ARG A 74 -17.30 -22.96 26.94
C ARG A 74 -18.43 -22.27 27.70
N SER A 75 -18.48 -20.94 27.63
CA SER A 75 -19.54 -20.14 28.26
C SER A 75 -20.91 -20.45 27.66
N ALA A 76 -21.00 -20.60 26.33
CA ALA A 76 -22.22 -20.95 25.61
C ALA A 76 -22.82 -22.32 26.02
N LYS A 77 -21.98 -23.26 26.47
CA LYS A 77 -22.45 -24.57 26.96
C LYS A 77 -22.93 -24.55 28.40
N SER A 78 -22.52 -23.57 29.21
CA SER A 78 -22.76 -23.56 30.66
C SER A 78 -23.88 -22.62 31.12
N PHE A 79 -24.23 -21.60 30.32
CA PHE A 79 -25.29 -20.64 30.64
C PHE A 79 -26.22 -20.40 29.44
N GLN A 80 -27.53 -20.48 29.67
CA GLN A 80 -28.53 -19.91 28.76
C GLN A 80 -28.39 -18.38 28.82
N GLU A 81 -27.95 -17.80 27.71
CA GLU A 81 -27.75 -16.36 27.40
C GLU A 81 -26.33 -15.75 27.57
N PRO A 82 -25.37 -16.09 26.69
CA PRO A 82 -24.14 -15.31 26.46
C PRO A 82 -24.13 -14.61 25.08
N SER A 83 -25.03 -13.66 24.86
CA SER A 83 -25.14 -12.94 23.58
C SER A 83 -23.97 -11.99 23.31
N TRP A 84 -23.53 -11.25 24.34
CA TRP A 84 -22.47 -10.24 24.23
C TRP A 84 -21.07 -10.83 24.03
N PHE A 85 -20.72 -11.92 24.71
CA PHE A 85 -19.41 -12.59 24.52
C PHE A 85 -19.25 -13.17 23.12
N SER A 86 -20.33 -13.74 22.57
CA SER A 86 -20.35 -14.27 21.20
C SER A 86 -20.20 -13.14 20.18
N PHE A 87 -20.90 -12.02 20.38
CA PHE A 87 -20.78 -10.82 19.55
C PHE A 87 -19.36 -10.21 19.60
N LEU A 88 -18.75 -10.13 20.79
CA LEU A 88 -17.38 -9.64 20.96
C LEU A 88 -16.39 -10.53 20.20
N PHE A 89 -16.52 -11.86 20.30
CA PHE A 89 -15.65 -12.78 19.56
C PHE A 89 -15.76 -12.59 18.04
N VAL A 90 -16.99 -12.51 17.51
CA VAL A 90 -17.22 -12.34 16.07
C VAL A 90 -16.65 -11.01 15.58
N THR A 91 -16.91 -9.91 16.29
CA THR A 91 -16.41 -8.59 15.91
C THR A 91 -14.89 -8.48 16.02
N MET A 92 -14.27 -9.11 17.03
CA MET A 92 -12.82 -9.26 17.13
C MET A 92 -12.22 -10.09 15.98
N ALA A 93 -12.90 -11.15 15.54
CA ALA A 93 -12.45 -11.97 14.42
C ALA A 93 -12.51 -11.23 13.09
N VAL A 94 -13.58 -10.44 12.86
CA VAL A 94 -13.68 -9.55 11.70
C VAL A 94 -12.60 -8.47 11.76
N ALA A 95 -12.37 -7.85 12.92
CA ALA A 95 -11.31 -6.88 13.13
C ALA A 95 -9.91 -7.45 12.81
N TRP A 96 -9.63 -8.69 13.21
CA TRP A 96 -8.38 -9.37 12.86
C TRP A 96 -8.24 -9.55 11.35
N LEU A 97 -9.25 -10.13 10.69
CA LEU A 97 -9.22 -10.40 9.25
C LEU A 97 -9.05 -9.12 8.44
N LEU A 98 -9.85 -8.10 8.73
CA LEU A 98 -9.77 -6.80 8.05
C LEU A 98 -8.44 -6.12 8.32
N GLY A 99 -7.92 -6.18 9.54
CA GLY A 99 -6.61 -5.63 9.88
C GLY A 99 -5.48 -6.30 9.09
N VAL A 100 -5.55 -7.62 8.90
CA VAL A 100 -4.58 -8.36 8.08
C VAL A 100 -4.67 -7.99 6.61
N VAL A 101 -5.88 -7.97 6.04
CA VAL A 101 -6.09 -7.66 4.62
C VAL A 101 -5.69 -6.22 4.32
N PHE A 102 -6.25 -5.24 5.03
CA PHE A 102 -5.94 -3.84 4.78
C PHE A 102 -4.50 -3.47 5.15
N GLY A 103 -3.92 -4.10 6.17
CA GLY A 103 -2.51 -3.94 6.49
C GLY A 103 -1.58 -4.36 5.37
N ASN A 104 -1.80 -5.55 4.79
CA ASN A 104 -0.98 -6.02 3.67
C ASN A 104 -1.21 -5.20 2.40
N LEU A 105 -2.44 -4.80 2.10
CA LEU A 105 -2.74 -3.96 0.95
C LEU A 105 -2.06 -2.60 1.06
N ASN A 106 -2.13 -1.95 2.24
CA ASN A 106 -1.45 -0.68 2.46
C ASN A 106 0.06 -0.84 2.37
N PHE A 107 0.60 -1.90 2.98
CA PHE A 107 2.03 -2.17 2.93
C PHE A 107 2.53 -2.33 1.49
N ALA A 108 1.87 -3.17 0.68
CA ALA A 108 2.28 -3.42 -0.71
C ALA A 108 2.14 -2.17 -1.59
N ALA A 109 1.07 -1.38 -1.40
CA ALA A 109 0.80 -0.22 -2.25
C ALA A 109 1.66 1.01 -1.90
N THR A 110 2.01 1.20 -0.63
CA THR A 110 2.62 2.47 -0.18
C THR A 110 3.89 2.29 0.63
N THR A 111 3.88 1.48 1.68
CA THR A 111 5.04 1.40 2.60
C THR A 111 6.22 0.67 1.96
N GLN A 112 5.96 -0.39 1.20
CA GLN A 112 6.98 -1.17 0.51
C GLN A 112 7.79 -0.33 -0.48
N PRO A 113 7.18 0.39 -1.47
CA PRO A 113 7.95 1.21 -2.39
C PRO A 113 8.74 2.30 -1.65
N TYR A 114 8.15 2.96 -0.64
CA TYR A 114 8.86 3.92 0.19
C TYR A 114 10.12 3.33 0.85
N CYS A 115 10.01 2.17 1.51
CA CYS A 115 11.15 1.51 2.14
C CYS A 115 12.21 1.08 1.12
N GLN A 116 11.81 0.64 -0.08
CA GLN A 116 12.77 0.27 -1.12
C GLN A 116 13.57 1.49 -1.60
N TYR A 117 12.92 2.64 -1.83
CA TYR A 117 13.62 3.88 -2.17
C TYR A 117 14.49 4.43 -1.04
N ALA A 118 14.03 4.30 0.21
CA ALA A 118 14.77 4.76 1.38
C ALA A 118 16.08 4.00 1.62
N ASN A 119 16.16 2.74 1.18
CA ASN A 119 17.37 1.91 1.29
C ASN A 119 18.36 2.10 0.13
N LEU A 120 18.03 2.94 -0.85
CA LEU A 120 18.89 3.22 -2.00
C LEU A 120 19.57 4.59 -1.88
N ASP A 121 20.74 4.70 -2.47
CA ASP A 121 21.55 5.92 -2.41
C ASP A 121 20.90 7.07 -3.18
N ILE A 122 21.17 8.29 -2.70
CA ILE A 122 20.82 9.53 -3.39
C ILE A 122 22.07 10.03 -4.09
N LEU A 123 22.03 10.16 -5.41
CA LEU A 123 23.15 10.70 -6.18
C LEU A 123 22.85 12.14 -6.62
N PRO A 124 23.59 13.14 -6.10
CA PRO A 124 23.51 14.51 -6.58
C PRO A 124 24.32 14.69 -7.86
N GLU A 125 23.88 15.61 -8.71
CA GLU A 125 24.60 16.09 -9.91
C GLU A 125 25.07 14.99 -10.89
N VAL A 126 24.20 14.01 -11.15
CA VAL A 126 24.45 12.96 -12.14
C VAL A 126 24.58 13.57 -13.54
N SER A 127 25.66 13.23 -14.24
CA SER A 127 25.83 13.58 -15.65
C SER A 127 25.24 12.50 -16.55
N PRO A 128 24.48 12.87 -17.61
CA PRO A 128 24.00 11.91 -18.60
C PRO A 128 25.10 11.14 -19.34
N SER A 129 26.35 11.59 -19.26
CA SER A 129 27.51 10.93 -19.87
C SER A 129 28.11 9.78 -19.05
N TRP A 130 27.66 9.59 -17.81
CA TRP A 130 28.12 8.50 -16.96
C TRP A 130 27.55 7.17 -17.46
N THR A 131 28.14 6.07 -16.98
CA THR A 131 27.61 4.74 -17.29
C THR A 131 26.47 4.39 -16.34
N GLY A 132 25.53 3.57 -16.80
CA GLY A 132 24.42 3.13 -15.96
C GLY A 132 24.88 2.31 -14.75
N GLU A 133 26.02 1.63 -14.86
CA GLU A 133 26.62 0.82 -13.80
C GLU A 133 26.97 1.66 -12.55
N GLU A 134 27.44 2.88 -12.74
CA GLU A 134 27.80 3.81 -11.65
C GLU A 134 26.58 4.26 -10.82
N VAL A 135 25.38 4.16 -11.38
CA VAL A 135 24.13 4.62 -10.75
C VAL A 135 23.27 3.44 -10.29
N MET A 136 23.80 2.21 -10.32
CA MET A 136 23.07 0.99 -9.97
C MET A 136 22.65 0.88 -8.51
N SER A 137 23.30 1.58 -7.57
CA SER A 137 22.87 1.62 -6.16
C SER A 137 21.86 2.74 -5.86
N SER A 138 21.62 3.63 -6.83
CA SER A 138 20.82 4.83 -6.59
C SER A 138 19.34 4.60 -6.84
N GLY A 139 18.49 5.10 -5.94
CA GLY A 139 17.04 5.15 -6.10
C GLY A 139 16.55 6.49 -6.60
N ARG A 140 17.36 7.54 -6.41
CA ARG A 140 17.05 8.94 -6.74
C ARG A 140 18.30 9.59 -7.32
N ALA A 141 18.18 10.06 -8.56
CA ALA A 141 19.24 10.76 -9.25
C ALA A 141 18.83 12.21 -9.49
N PHE A 142 19.66 13.15 -9.06
CA PHE A 142 19.50 14.57 -9.43
C PHE A 142 20.46 14.86 -10.57
N PHE A 143 19.94 15.12 -11.75
CA PHE A 143 20.75 15.43 -12.91
C PHE A 143 21.20 16.89 -12.88
N GLY A 144 22.37 17.17 -13.48
CA GLY A 144 22.85 18.55 -13.61
C GLY A 144 21.86 19.44 -14.39
N LYS A 145 21.89 20.76 -14.18
CA LYS A 145 20.98 21.73 -14.82
C LYS A 145 21.00 21.74 -16.35
N THR A 146 22.05 21.18 -16.95
CA THR A 146 22.18 21.03 -18.40
C THR A 146 21.48 19.78 -18.92
N SER A 147 21.00 18.89 -18.06
CA SER A 147 20.26 17.70 -18.47
C SER A 147 18.90 18.06 -19.05
N VAL A 148 18.57 17.45 -20.19
CA VAL A 148 17.30 17.63 -20.89
C VAL A 148 16.84 16.29 -21.44
N LEU A 149 15.53 16.15 -21.63
CA LEU A 149 14.95 15.00 -22.32
C LEU A 149 15.12 15.16 -23.83
N ASP A 150 15.72 14.16 -24.49
CA ASP A 150 15.78 14.11 -25.95
C ASP A 150 14.51 13.48 -26.52
N ILE A 151 13.43 14.27 -26.52
CA ILE A 151 12.11 13.84 -27.00
C ILE A 151 12.15 13.35 -28.45
N ARG A 152 13.08 13.88 -29.27
CA ARG A 152 13.20 13.52 -30.70
C ARG A 152 13.65 12.07 -30.92
N ARG A 153 14.28 11.47 -29.90
CA ARG A 153 14.72 10.07 -29.91
C ARG A 153 13.90 9.20 -28.96
N SER A 154 12.68 9.64 -28.64
CA SER A 154 11.74 8.82 -27.89
C SER A 154 11.23 7.65 -28.71
N MET A 155 10.86 6.58 -28.00
CA MET A 155 10.32 5.35 -28.56
C MET A 155 9.24 4.80 -27.64
N ALA A 156 8.35 3.99 -28.20
CA ALA A 156 7.23 3.39 -27.49
C ALA A 156 7.13 1.90 -27.81
N PHE A 157 6.96 1.08 -26.77
CA PHE A 157 6.64 -0.34 -26.90
C PHE A 157 5.24 -0.61 -26.34
N LYS A 158 4.43 -1.42 -27.02
CA LYS A 158 3.05 -1.69 -26.59
C LYS A 158 2.86 -3.14 -26.18
N ASN A 159 2.48 -3.36 -24.92
CA ASN A 159 2.02 -4.64 -24.40
C ASN A 159 0.97 -4.41 -23.31
N ILE A 160 -0.32 -4.58 -23.64
CA ILE A 160 -1.49 -4.14 -22.86
C ILE A 160 -1.49 -2.61 -22.70
N GLU A 161 -0.50 -2.07 -22.01
CA GLU A 161 -0.19 -0.65 -21.88
C GLU A 161 0.94 -0.23 -22.85
N THR A 162 1.10 1.08 -23.04
CA THR A 162 2.15 1.66 -23.88
C THR A 162 3.30 2.12 -22.99
N TYR A 163 4.44 1.46 -23.09
CA TYR A 163 5.69 1.76 -22.40
C TYR A 163 6.48 2.80 -23.20
N CYS A 164 6.58 4.00 -22.65
CA CYS A 164 7.22 5.15 -23.28
C CYS A 164 8.61 5.35 -22.71
N VAL A 165 9.60 5.58 -23.57
CA VAL A 165 10.98 5.88 -23.17
C VAL A 165 11.51 7.09 -23.93
N ALA A 166 12.26 7.94 -23.24
CA ALA A 166 13.01 9.04 -23.84
C ALA A 166 14.42 9.11 -23.22
N PRO A 167 15.48 9.24 -24.02
CA PRO A 167 16.82 9.34 -23.48
C PRO A 167 17.03 10.66 -22.74
N ILE A 168 17.71 10.60 -21.59
CA ILE A 168 18.16 11.78 -20.85
C ILE A 168 19.54 12.13 -21.40
N SER A 169 19.72 13.37 -21.85
CA SER A 169 20.94 13.82 -22.53
C SER A 169 21.38 15.17 -22.03
N SER A 170 22.62 15.54 -22.33
CA SER A 170 23.14 16.88 -22.00
C SER A 170 22.72 17.88 -23.07
N GLY A 171 22.02 18.93 -22.66
CA GLY A 171 21.68 20.08 -23.47
C GLY A 171 22.68 21.22 -23.30
N ALA A 172 23.09 21.83 -24.40
CA ALA A 172 23.87 23.06 -24.42
C ALA A 172 23.29 24.02 -25.47
N PHE A 173 23.03 25.27 -25.08
CA PHE A 173 22.55 26.34 -25.98
C PHE A 173 21.31 25.97 -26.82
N GLY A 174 20.36 25.23 -26.23
CA GLY A 174 19.12 24.82 -26.92
C GLY A 174 19.27 23.64 -27.88
N ALA A 175 20.45 23.01 -27.93
CA ALA A 175 20.70 21.78 -28.68
C ALA A 175 21.04 20.61 -27.75
N VAL A 176 20.57 19.41 -28.10
CA VAL A 176 20.95 18.16 -27.42
C VAL A 176 22.30 17.70 -27.98
N LEU A 177 23.28 17.50 -27.09
CA LEU A 177 24.60 17.00 -27.46
C LEU A 177 24.56 15.50 -27.69
N PRO A 178 25.20 14.97 -28.74
CA PRO A 178 25.32 13.53 -28.92
C PRO A 178 26.22 12.94 -27.83
N LEU A 179 25.80 11.81 -27.27
CA LEU A 179 26.56 11.03 -26.29
C LEU A 179 27.07 9.73 -26.95
N GLU A 180 28.15 9.19 -26.41
CA GLU A 180 28.69 7.90 -26.86
C GLU A 180 27.81 6.73 -26.39
N ASN A 181 27.29 6.83 -25.17
CA ASN A 181 26.39 5.85 -24.57
C ASN A 181 25.17 6.56 -23.97
N TYR A 182 23.99 5.97 -24.17
CA TYR A 182 22.70 6.45 -23.70
C TYR A 182 22.17 5.47 -22.66
N ASP A 183 22.72 5.53 -21.45
CA ASP A 183 22.33 4.63 -20.36
C ASP A 183 21.19 5.18 -19.51
N PHE A 184 20.90 6.48 -19.55
CA PHE A 184 19.85 7.11 -18.75
C PHE A 184 18.58 7.37 -19.55
N TRP A 185 17.45 6.85 -19.07
CA TRP A 185 16.17 6.95 -19.75
C TRP A 185 15.08 7.45 -18.81
N ALA A 186 14.34 8.46 -19.26
CA ALA A 186 13.08 8.86 -18.67
C ALA A 186 11.97 7.96 -19.21
N VAL A 187 11.09 7.50 -18.34
CA VAL A 187 10.07 6.51 -18.70
C VAL A 187 8.70 6.83 -18.13
N GLY A 188 7.69 6.19 -18.70
CA GLY A 188 6.37 6.05 -18.07
C GLY A 188 5.37 5.37 -18.99
N LEU A 189 4.11 5.34 -18.57
CA LEU A 189 3.07 4.53 -19.18
C LEU A 189 2.00 5.42 -19.83
N ASN A 190 1.54 5.03 -21.03
CA ASN A 190 0.39 5.60 -21.73
C ASN A 190 0.44 7.12 -21.99
N CYS A 191 1.64 7.69 -22.15
CA CYS A 191 1.87 9.13 -22.32
C CYS A 191 2.55 9.51 -23.65
N CYS A 192 2.66 8.57 -24.58
CA CYS A 192 3.29 8.75 -25.88
C CYS A 192 2.50 7.99 -26.97
N SER A 193 2.72 8.35 -28.22
CA SER A 193 2.12 7.65 -29.36
C SER A 193 3.08 6.59 -29.90
N LEU A 194 2.53 5.51 -30.49
CA LEU A 194 3.36 4.40 -31.01
C LEU A 194 4.21 4.77 -32.22
N ASN A 195 3.74 5.71 -33.05
CA ASN A 195 4.30 5.96 -34.38
C ASN A 195 5.04 7.29 -34.47
N THR A 196 5.06 8.08 -33.40
CA THR A 196 5.70 9.39 -33.37
C THR A 196 6.60 9.51 -32.16
N ALA A 197 7.66 10.29 -32.29
CA ALA A 197 8.54 10.63 -31.18
C ALA A 197 7.91 11.76 -30.35
N ASP A 198 6.91 11.42 -29.54
CA ASP A 198 6.17 12.35 -28.67
C ASP A 198 6.11 11.84 -27.22
N PHE A 199 7.20 12.01 -26.48
CA PHE A 199 7.23 11.71 -25.05
C PHE A 199 6.60 12.84 -24.22
N ARG A 200 5.59 12.51 -23.39
CA ARG A 200 4.90 13.46 -22.50
C ARG A 200 4.70 12.93 -21.07
N CYS A 201 5.56 12.03 -20.62
CA CYS A 201 5.47 11.44 -19.28
C CYS A 201 6.11 12.32 -18.21
N GLY A 202 5.57 12.24 -16.99
CA GLY A 202 6.08 12.97 -15.84
C GLY A 202 6.03 14.48 -16.07
N GLU A 203 7.03 15.18 -15.54
CA GLU A 203 7.13 16.63 -15.64
C GLU A 203 7.93 17.08 -16.88
N TYR A 204 7.66 16.47 -18.04
CA TYR A 204 8.45 16.68 -19.28
C TYR A 204 8.54 18.15 -19.73
N ASP A 205 7.51 18.95 -19.45
CA ASP A 205 7.40 20.37 -19.84
C ASP A 205 7.82 21.32 -18.69
N ASN A 206 8.19 20.79 -17.52
CA ASN A 206 8.65 21.61 -16.40
C ASN A 206 10.15 21.90 -16.56
N PRO A 207 10.58 23.16 -16.75
CA PRO A 207 11.99 23.51 -16.89
C PRO A 207 12.79 23.32 -15.60
N ASN A 208 12.13 23.16 -14.45
CA ASN A 208 12.78 22.88 -13.18
C ASN A 208 12.93 21.37 -12.92
N ALA A 209 12.34 20.52 -13.76
CA ALA A 209 12.46 19.08 -13.61
C ALA A 209 13.83 18.62 -14.10
N HIS A 210 14.69 18.25 -13.15
CA HIS A 210 16.02 17.67 -13.39
C HIS A 210 16.29 16.50 -12.44
N SER A 211 15.25 15.85 -11.91
CA SER A 211 15.43 14.70 -11.03
C SER A 211 14.68 13.48 -11.56
N GLY A 212 15.21 12.31 -11.21
CA GLY A 212 14.68 11.02 -11.60
C GLY A 212 14.42 10.15 -10.38
N LEU A 213 13.19 9.66 -10.24
CA LEU A 213 12.87 8.58 -9.32
C LEU A 213 13.03 7.24 -10.06
N ARG A 214 13.90 6.35 -9.60
CA ARG A 214 14.22 5.13 -10.33
C ARG A 214 13.02 4.19 -10.42
N VAL A 215 12.82 3.53 -11.55
CA VAL A 215 11.83 2.43 -11.62
C VAL A 215 12.41 1.19 -10.92
N LEU A 216 11.70 0.69 -9.91
CA LEU A 216 12.11 -0.51 -9.15
C LEU A 216 11.41 -1.78 -9.61
N ASP A 217 10.25 -1.66 -10.27
CA ASP A 217 9.44 -2.79 -10.71
C ASP A 217 10.12 -3.59 -11.83
N ASP A 218 10.50 -4.85 -11.55
CA ASP A 218 11.23 -5.73 -12.46
C ASP A 218 10.48 -6.01 -13.77
N GLU A 219 9.16 -6.19 -13.67
CA GLU A 219 8.31 -6.51 -14.81
C GLU A 219 8.25 -5.31 -15.76
N GLN A 220 7.94 -4.12 -15.24
CA GLN A 220 7.93 -2.89 -16.03
C GLN A 220 9.31 -2.59 -16.63
N ARG A 221 10.40 -2.79 -15.87
CA ARG A 221 11.77 -2.60 -16.37
C ARG A 221 12.08 -3.48 -17.57
N SER A 222 11.57 -4.71 -17.60
CA SER A 222 11.77 -5.61 -18.75
C SER A 222 11.10 -5.07 -20.02
N PHE A 223 9.91 -4.46 -19.90
CA PHE A 223 9.19 -3.86 -21.02
C PHE A 223 9.79 -2.52 -21.47
N PHE A 224 10.26 -1.68 -20.54
CA PHE A 224 11.01 -0.47 -20.89
C PHE A 224 12.32 -0.80 -21.64
N ARG A 225 12.98 -1.90 -21.27
CA ARG A 225 14.16 -2.38 -22.01
C ARG A 225 13.85 -2.73 -23.46
N LEU A 226 12.72 -3.38 -23.75
CA LEU A 226 12.30 -3.66 -25.12
C LEU A 226 12.08 -2.36 -25.92
N ALA A 227 11.51 -1.33 -25.29
CA ALA A 227 11.36 -0.01 -25.91
C ALA A 227 12.71 0.65 -26.21
N VAL A 228 13.70 0.50 -25.32
CA VAL A 228 15.07 0.97 -25.55
C VAL A 228 15.74 0.22 -26.69
N GLU A 229 15.63 -1.10 -26.76
CA GLU A 229 16.20 -1.91 -27.86
C GLU A 229 15.63 -1.48 -29.22
N GLN A 230 14.34 -1.11 -29.28
CA GLN A 230 13.73 -0.53 -30.47
C GLN A 230 14.30 0.86 -30.80
N ALA A 231 14.54 1.71 -29.78
CA ALA A 231 15.15 3.02 -29.95
C ALA A 231 16.59 2.94 -30.44
N GLU A 232 17.38 1.99 -29.93
CA GLU A 232 18.75 1.71 -30.37
C GLU A 232 18.79 1.36 -31.86
N ALA A 233 17.90 0.46 -32.29
CA ALA A 233 17.81 0.07 -33.69
C ALA A 233 17.34 1.21 -34.60
N ALA A 234 16.35 2.00 -34.17
CA ALA A 234 15.76 3.06 -34.98
C ALA A 234 16.68 4.29 -35.13
N TYR A 235 17.38 4.66 -34.07
CA TYR A 235 18.18 5.90 -34.01
C TYR A 235 19.69 5.64 -33.97
N SER A 236 20.13 4.38 -34.12
CA SER A 236 21.55 3.98 -34.05
C SER A 236 22.23 4.41 -32.74
N LEU A 237 21.52 4.26 -31.62
CA LEU A 237 22.02 4.55 -30.27
C LEU A 237 22.69 3.32 -29.66
N LYS A 238 23.45 3.53 -28.58
CA LYS A 238 24.05 2.46 -27.78
C LYS A 238 23.75 2.69 -26.30
N ALA A 239 23.08 1.75 -25.66
CA ALA A 239 22.70 1.72 -24.26
C ALA A 239 23.23 0.41 -23.66
N LYS A 240 24.40 0.47 -23.02
CA LYS A 240 25.07 -0.74 -22.47
C LYS A 240 24.36 -1.22 -21.21
N HIS A 241 24.01 -0.28 -20.34
CA HIS A 241 23.38 -0.54 -19.05
C HIS A 241 22.22 0.43 -18.83
N PRO A 242 21.06 0.21 -19.50
CA PRO A 242 19.93 1.14 -19.39
C PRO A 242 19.36 1.17 -17.97
N VAL A 243 19.27 2.38 -17.40
CA VAL A 243 18.64 2.68 -16.12
C VAL A 243 17.44 3.61 -16.36
N PHE A 244 16.32 3.30 -15.71
CA PHE A 244 15.03 3.93 -15.95
C PHE A 244 14.60 4.81 -14.79
N PHE A 245 14.12 6.01 -15.10
CA PHE A 245 13.65 7.00 -14.13
C PHE A 245 12.31 7.61 -14.53
N TYR A 246 11.43 7.82 -13.55
CA TYR A 246 10.31 8.75 -13.68
C TYR A 246 10.84 10.18 -13.56
N TRP A 247 10.57 11.00 -14.57
CA TRP A 247 11.06 12.37 -14.65
C TRP A 247 10.21 13.33 -13.83
N VAL A 248 10.78 13.87 -12.76
CA VAL A 248 10.09 14.70 -11.77
C VAL A 248 10.97 15.87 -11.31
N GLN A 249 10.36 16.93 -10.77
CA GLN A 249 11.13 18.04 -10.19
C GLN A 249 11.79 17.66 -8.87
N ASP A 250 11.08 16.93 -8.01
CA ASP A 250 11.60 16.52 -6.72
C ASP A 250 11.31 15.04 -6.46
N ALA A 251 12.32 14.21 -6.73
CA ALA A 251 12.26 12.77 -6.47
C ALA A 251 12.13 12.42 -4.97
N THR A 252 12.46 13.34 -4.06
CA THR A 252 12.26 13.13 -2.62
C THR A 252 10.81 13.38 -2.24
N ALA A 253 10.19 14.44 -2.76
CA ALA A 253 8.77 14.70 -2.56
C ALA A 253 7.90 13.58 -3.14
N GLU A 254 8.27 13.05 -4.31
CA GLU A 254 7.57 11.90 -4.91
C GLU A 254 7.70 10.65 -4.03
N MET A 255 8.89 10.37 -3.49
CA MET A 255 9.08 9.27 -2.54
C MET A 255 8.26 9.47 -1.25
N ASP A 256 8.24 10.68 -0.70
CA ASP A 256 7.49 11.02 0.50
C ASP A 256 5.97 10.95 0.29
N SER A 257 5.49 11.08 -0.95
CA SER A 257 4.07 10.91 -1.29
C SER A 257 3.58 9.51 -0.94
N PHE A 258 4.37 8.46 -1.20
CA PHE A 258 4.05 7.07 -0.81
C PHE A 258 3.87 6.95 0.70
N ARG A 259 4.73 7.59 1.48
CA ARG A 259 4.61 7.60 2.95
C ARG A 259 3.34 8.30 3.42
N ASN A 260 3.06 9.47 2.84
CA ASN A 260 1.86 10.26 3.17
C ASN A 260 0.57 9.50 2.82
N ASP A 261 0.54 8.83 1.67
CA ASP A 261 -0.59 8.00 1.27
C ASP A 261 -0.76 6.80 2.20
N GLY A 262 0.33 6.17 2.64
CA GLY A 262 0.27 5.10 3.64
C GLY A 262 -0.40 5.54 4.94
N TYR A 263 -0.06 6.73 5.47
CA TYR A 263 -0.72 7.28 6.65
C TYR A 263 -2.19 7.65 6.39
N LYS A 264 -2.49 8.17 5.21
CA LYS A 264 -3.85 8.54 4.80
C LYS A 264 -4.76 7.31 4.73
N TYR A 265 -4.33 6.23 4.07
CA TYR A 265 -5.09 4.99 4.01
C TYR A 265 -5.25 4.36 5.39
N TYR A 266 -4.20 4.40 6.22
CA TYR A 266 -4.29 3.95 7.61
C TYR A 266 -5.37 4.70 8.39
N LEU A 267 -5.36 6.05 8.35
CA LEU A 267 -6.34 6.88 9.05
C LEU A 267 -7.77 6.63 8.54
N ILE A 268 -7.95 6.56 7.22
CA ILE A 268 -9.24 6.24 6.59
C ILE A 268 -9.75 4.88 7.07
N GLY A 269 -8.89 3.86 7.10
CA GLY A 269 -9.26 2.52 7.57
C GLY A 269 -9.64 2.50 9.06
N VAL A 270 -8.88 3.20 9.91
CA VAL A 270 -9.16 3.32 11.36
C VAL A 270 -10.51 3.97 11.63
N LEU A 271 -10.81 5.08 10.93
CA LEU A 271 -12.09 5.79 11.07
C LEU A 271 -13.26 4.98 10.50
N SER A 272 -13.06 4.34 9.35
CA SER A 272 -14.09 3.51 8.70
C SER A 272 -14.46 2.31 9.56
N HIS A 273 -13.47 1.62 10.13
CA HIS A 273 -13.71 0.50 11.03
C HIS A 273 -14.38 0.94 12.34
N PHE A 274 -14.02 2.11 12.89
CA PHE A 274 -14.69 2.65 14.07
C PHE A 274 -16.17 2.92 13.82
N ALA A 275 -16.50 3.57 12.70
CA ALA A 275 -17.89 3.85 12.32
C ALA A 275 -18.68 2.55 12.10
N TRP A 276 -18.09 1.57 11.42
CA TRP A 276 -18.69 0.25 11.23
C TRP A 276 -18.92 -0.48 12.56
N GLN A 277 -17.92 -0.49 13.46
CA GLN A 277 -18.03 -1.12 14.76
C GLN A 277 -19.10 -0.45 15.63
N MET A 278 -19.17 0.88 15.60
CA MET A 278 -20.23 1.64 16.27
C MET A 278 -21.61 1.24 15.77
N LEU A 279 -21.80 1.14 14.45
CA LEU A 279 -23.07 0.68 13.86
C LEU A 279 -23.42 -0.75 14.31
N CYS A 280 -22.47 -1.68 14.29
CA CYS A 280 -22.68 -3.04 14.75
C CYS A 280 -23.10 -3.11 16.23
N VAL A 281 -22.44 -2.33 17.09
CA VAL A 281 -22.79 -2.26 18.52
C VAL A 281 -24.19 -1.66 18.71
N LEU A 282 -24.54 -0.60 18.00
CA LEU A 282 -25.89 0.00 18.07
C LEU A 282 -26.98 -0.99 17.62
N LEU A 283 -26.75 -1.74 16.55
CA LEU A 283 -27.68 -2.78 16.09
C LEU A 283 -27.79 -3.93 17.10
N ALA A 284 -26.68 -4.34 17.72
CA ALA A 284 -26.69 -5.36 18.77
C ALA A 284 -27.47 -4.90 20.01
N VAL A 285 -27.27 -3.65 20.47
CA VAL A 285 -28.06 -3.04 21.55
C VAL A 285 -29.55 -3.03 21.21
N ALA A 286 -29.91 -2.64 19.98
CA ALA A 286 -31.30 -2.60 19.54
C ALA A 286 -31.94 -4.01 19.41
N ALA A 287 -31.15 -5.03 19.06
CA ALA A 287 -31.62 -6.41 18.99
C ALA A 287 -31.83 -7.00 20.38
N PHE A 288 -30.90 -6.76 21.31
CA PHE A 288 -30.99 -7.29 22.67
C PHE A 288 -32.00 -6.54 23.56
N SER A 289 -32.36 -5.30 23.24
CA SER A 289 -33.41 -4.58 23.96
C SER A 289 -34.83 -5.02 23.58
N LYS A 290 -35.01 -5.69 22.43
CA LYS A 290 -36.32 -6.15 21.92
C LYS A 290 -36.63 -7.62 22.20
N GLY A 291 -35.64 -8.43 22.57
CA GLY A 291 -35.78 -9.87 22.83
C GLY A 291 -35.94 -10.20 24.31
#